data_AF-A0A821FUS7-F1
#
_entry.id   AF-A0A821FUS7-F1
#
_cell.length_a   1.000
_cell.length_b   1.000
_cell.length_c   1.000
_cell.angle_alpha   90.00
_cell.angle_beta   90.00
_cell.angle_gamma   90.00
#
_symmetry.space_group_name_H-M   'P 1'
#
loop_
_entity.id
_entity.type
_entity.pdbx_description
1 polymer ?
#
loop_
_entity_poly.entity_id
_entity_poly.type
_entity_poly.pdbx_seq_one_letter_code
_entity_poly.pdbx_strand_id
1 'polypeptide(L)'
;NFSRKKHVEPDENIDEVHTLITAFTGAAAVNVDGVTIHSAFGIGIQSNSLNDHLSCDKLNSYRCKLYSLKLLFVDEVSLIQANLWGHMHSRLTQIMGIHSNTAIFGNIGIIAIGDFYQCSPVASSSIYSSLL
;
A
#
# COMPACT_ATOMS: atom_id res chain seq x y z
N ASN A 1 -7.07 12.20 18.17
CA ASN A 1 -8.20 13.01 17.68
C ASN A 1 -8.17 13.13 16.18
N PHE A 2 -8.77 12.20 15.45
CA PHE A 2 -9.50 12.52 14.21
C PHE A 2 -10.33 11.34 13.74
N SER A 3 -11.47 11.17 14.40
CA SER A 3 -12.64 10.65 13.71
C SER A 3 -13.10 11.74 12.75
N ARG A 4 -12.80 11.62 11.46
CA ARG A 4 -13.75 12.06 10.43
C ARG A 4 -14.28 10.79 9.78
N LYS A 5 -15.46 10.39 10.25
CA LYS A 5 -16.37 9.57 9.46
C LYS A 5 -16.59 10.34 8.16
N LYS A 6 -16.06 9.85 7.04
CA LYS A 6 -16.59 10.27 5.75
C LYS A 6 -18.03 9.74 5.72
N HIS A 7 -18.97 10.66 5.61
CA HIS A 7 -20.34 10.35 5.24
C HIS A 7 -20.25 9.55 3.95
N VAL A 8 -20.82 8.35 3.92
CA VAL A 8 -20.98 7.59 2.68
C VAL A 8 -22.18 8.24 2.00
N GLU A 9 -21.91 9.13 1.05
CA GLU A 9 -22.94 9.71 0.18
C GLU A 9 -23.54 8.58 -0.67
N PRO A 10 -24.86 8.49 -0.83
CA PRO A 10 -25.53 7.36 -1.48
C PRO A 10 -25.38 7.32 -3.01
N ASP A 11 -24.56 8.19 -3.60
CA ASP A 11 -24.23 8.26 -5.03
C ASP A 11 -22.74 7.95 -5.26
N GLU A 12 -22.25 6.79 -4.80
CA GLU A 12 -20.94 6.31 -5.25
C GLU A 12 -21.00 6.08 -6.76
N ASN A 13 -20.37 6.99 -7.51
CA ASN A 13 -20.29 6.89 -8.96
C ASN A 13 -19.54 5.61 -9.34
N ILE A 14 -20.26 4.67 -9.97
CA ILE A 14 -19.73 3.34 -10.36
C ILE A 14 -18.56 3.49 -11.36
N ASP A 15 -18.49 4.63 -12.06
CA ASP A 15 -17.43 4.97 -13.00
C ASP A 15 -16.22 5.64 -12.33
N GLU A 16 -16.29 5.96 -11.03
CA GLU A 16 -15.16 6.53 -10.30
C GLU A 16 -14.11 5.44 -10.04
N VAL A 17 -12.95 5.59 -10.66
CA VAL A 17 -11.80 4.71 -10.39
C VAL A 17 -11.40 4.91 -8.94
N HIS A 18 -11.65 3.89 -8.11
CA HIS A 18 -11.22 3.92 -6.72
C HIS A 18 -9.70 3.82 -6.66
N THR A 19 -9.08 4.93 -6.30
CA THR A 19 -7.64 5.08 -6.17
C THR A 19 -7.26 5.27 -4.70
N LEU A 20 -6.06 4.83 -4.36
CA LEU A 20 -5.46 5.10 -3.05
C LEU A 20 -4.08 5.70 -3.27
N ILE A 21 -3.78 6.79 -2.57
CA ILE A 21 -2.47 7.45 -2.61
C ILE A 21 -1.72 7.11 -1.33
N THR A 22 -0.52 6.58 -1.49
CA THR A 22 0.37 6.21 -0.39
C THR A 22 1.76 6.77 -0.56
N ALA A 23 2.48 6.92 0.55
CA ALA A 23 3.90 7.28 0.55
C ALA A 23 4.68 6.51 1.64
N PHE A 24 6.00 6.47 1.53
CA PHE A 24 6.85 5.83 2.54
C PHE A 24 6.86 6.59 3.88
N THR A 25 7.07 7.92 3.84
CA THR A 25 7.18 8.75 5.05
C THR A 25 5.87 9.47 5.36
N GLY A 26 5.70 9.87 6.64
CA GLY A 26 4.55 10.68 7.05
C GLY A 26 4.51 12.06 6.39
N ALA A 27 5.66 12.69 6.19
CA ALA A 27 5.74 14.00 5.54
C ALA A 27 5.32 13.91 4.06
N ALA A 28 5.84 12.92 3.32
CA ALA A 28 5.45 12.69 1.93
C ALA A 28 3.96 12.35 1.81
N ALA A 29 3.44 11.51 2.71
CA ALA A 29 2.01 11.16 2.72
C ALA A 29 1.12 12.38 2.92
N VAL A 30 1.50 13.32 3.80
CA VAL A 30 0.77 14.57 3.99
C VAL A 30 0.85 15.46 2.73
N ASN A 31 1.99 15.52 2.06
CA ASN A 31 2.16 16.35 0.86
C ASN A 31 1.27 15.93 -0.31
N VAL A 32 0.93 14.63 -0.40
CA VAL A 32 0.08 14.08 -1.47
C VAL A 32 -1.36 13.82 -1.03
N ASP A 33 -1.78 14.38 0.11
CA ASP A 33 -3.09 14.14 0.75
C ASP A 33 -3.43 12.63 0.90
N GLY A 34 -2.40 11.82 1.10
CA GLY A 34 -2.45 10.37 1.18
C GLY A 34 -2.24 9.84 2.59
N VAL A 35 -1.83 8.56 2.65
CA VAL A 35 -1.54 7.85 3.90
C VAL A 35 -0.23 7.08 3.78
N THR A 36 0.43 6.76 4.89
CA THR A 36 1.66 5.95 4.79
C THR A 36 1.33 4.50 4.41
N ILE A 37 2.23 3.82 3.70
CA ILE A 37 2.08 2.39 3.34
C ILE A 37 1.77 1.54 4.59
N HIS A 38 2.47 1.80 5.69
CA HIS A 38 2.26 1.13 6.97
C HIS A 38 0.81 1.27 7.47
N SER A 39 0.27 2.50 7.44
CA SER A 39 -1.11 2.76 7.89
C SER A 39 -2.17 2.26 6.89
N ALA A 40 -1.89 2.35 5.60
CA ALA A 40 -2.78 1.93 4.51
C ALA A 40 -3.09 0.44 4.57
N PHE A 41 -2.08 -0.37 4.91
CA PHE A 41 -2.17 -1.82 4.85
C PHE A 41 -2.05 -2.51 6.22
N GLY A 42 -1.84 -1.74 7.30
CA GLY A 42 -1.67 -2.29 8.65
C GLY A 42 -0.40 -3.11 8.79
N ILE A 43 0.70 -2.66 8.15
CA ILE A 43 2.01 -3.32 8.20
C ILE A 43 2.78 -2.72 9.38
N GLY A 44 3.25 -3.56 10.29
CA GLY A 44 4.07 -3.13 11.42
C GLY A 44 5.48 -2.71 10.98
N ILE A 45 6.05 -1.71 11.66
CA ILE A 45 7.39 -1.16 11.34
C ILE A 45 8.49 -2.22 11.49
N GLN A 46 8.31 -3.21 12.37
CA GLN A 46 9.24 -4.32 12.60
C GLN A 46 8.75 -5.63 11.98
N SER A 47 7.87 -5.58 10.99
CA SER A 47 7.44 -6.78 10.29
C SER A 47 8.65 -7.39 9.58
N ASN A 48 9.21 -8.46 10.15
CA ASN A 48 10.34 -9.20 9.56
C ASN A 48 9.87 -10.47 8.82
N SER A 49 8.60 -10.85 8.98
CA SER A 49 8.02 -12.05 8.37
C SER A 49 7.08 -11.67 7.24
N LEU A 50 7.32 -12.17 6.02
CA LEU A 50 6.37 -12.04 4.91
C LEU A 50 5.03 -12.74 5.17
N ASN A 51 4.98 -13.61 6.19
CA ASN A 51 3.79 -14.34 6.63
C ASN A 51 3.05 -13.64 7.80
N ASP A 52 3.29 -12.35 8.03
CA ASP A 52 2.51 -11.60 9.02
C ASP A 52 1.05 -11.43 8.55
N HIS A 53 0.18 -12.31 9.05
CA HIS A 53 -1.23 -12.34 8.72
C HIS A 53 -2.04 -11.47 9.66
N LEU A 54 -2.91 -10.63 9.09
CA LEU A 54 -3.93 -9.93 9.86
C LEU A 54 -4.91 -10.91 10.51
N SER A 55 -5.43 -10.55 11.70
CA SER A 55 -6.58 -11.26 12.27
C SER A 55 -7.79 -11.18 11.34
N CYS A 56 -8.66 -12.19 11.40
CA CYS A 56 -9.84 -12.29 10.52
C CYS A 56 -10.67 -10.99 10.51
N ASP A 57 -10.92 -10.40 11.68
CA ASP A 57 -11.72 -9.18 11.81
C ASP A 57 -11.07 -7.96 11.13
N LYS A 58 -9.76 -7.79 11.33
CA LYS A 58 -9.00 -6.70 10.70
C LYS A 58 -8.97 -6.89 9.19
N LEU A 59 -8.69 -8.11 8.75
CA LEU A 59 -8.66 -8.47 7.34
C LEU A 59 -10.00 -8.19 6.67
N ASN A 60 -11.11 -8.58 7.29
CA ASN A 60 -12.45 -8.29 6.78
C ASN A 60 -12.72 -6.78 6.69
N SER A 61 -12.25 -6.00 7.67
CA SER A 61 -12.35 -4.55 7.64
C SER A 61 -11.59 -3.93 6.47
N TYR A 62 -10.37 -4.41 6.18
CA TYR A 62 -9.60 -3.98 5.01
C TYR A 62 -10.25 -4.41 3.70
N ARG A 63 -10.83 -5.62 3.64
CA ARG A 63 -11.60 -6.09 2.49
C ARG A 63 -12.75 -5.16 2.17
N CYS A 64 -13.58 -4.82 3.14
CA CYS A 64 -14.68 -3.88 2.93
C CYS A 64 -14.15 -2.50 2.50
N LYS A 65 -13.07 -2.02 3.11
CA LYS A 65 -12.50 -0.69 2.81
C LYS A 65 -11.86 -0.59 1.43
N LEU A 66 -11.25 -1.65 0.94
CA LEU A 66 -10.44 -1.65 -0.29
C LEU A 66 -11.06 -2.50 -1.41
N TYR A 67 -12.30 -2.96 -1.26
CA TYR A 67 -12.98 -3.84 -2.20
C TYR A 67 -13.00 -3.30 -3.63
N SER A 68 -13.21 -1.99 -3.78
CA SER A 68 -13.30 -1.30 -5.07
C SER A 68 -11.96 -0.75 -5.56
N LEU A 69 -10.86 -0.90 -4.80
CA LEU A 69 -9.56 -0.39 -5.16
C LEU A 69 -9.09 -1.01 -6.49
N LYS A 70 -8.69 -0.18 -7.45
CA LYS A 70 -8.12 -0.62 -8.74
C LYS A 70 -6.70 -0.12 -8.97
N LEU A 71 -6.37 1.04 -8.40
CA LEU A 71 -5.10 1.72 -8.64
C LEU A 71 -4.51 2.23 -7.33
N LEU A 72 -3.23 1.93 -7.09
CA LEU A 72 -2.46 2.38 -5.94
C LEU A 72 -1.31 3.26 -6.41
N PHE A 73 -1.28 4.50 -5.92
CA PHE A 73 -0.14 5.39 -6.07
C PHE A 73 0.82 5.22 -4.88
N VAL A 74 2.10 5.15 -5.17
CA VAL A 74 3.17 4.99 -4.19
C VAL A 74 4.22 6.06 -4.44
N ASP A 75 4.19 7.12 -3.64
CA ASP A 75 5.20 8.18 -3.64
C ASP A 75 6.41 7.82 -2.78
N GLU A 76 7.56 8.43 -3.09
CA GLU A 76 8.86 8.16 -2.49
C GLU A 76 9.28 6.69 -2.56
N VAL A 77 9.07 6.05 -3.72
CA VAL A 77 9.40 4.63 -3.94
C VAL A 77 10.89 4.34 -3.77
N SER A 78 11.76 5.34 -3.96
CA SER A 78 13.21 5.22 -3.76
C SER A 78 13.59 4.87 -2.33
N LEU A 79 12.78 5.26 -1.35
CA LEU A 79 13.00 4.99 0.07
C LEU A 79 12.45 3.63 0.51
N ILE A 80 11.71 2.92 -0.36
CA ILE A 80 11.06 1.66 -0.02
C ILE A 80 12.05 0.50 -0.11
N GLN A 81 12.16 -0.23 0.99
CA GLN A 81 12.96 -1.44 1.07
C GLN A 81 12.26 -2.63 0.38
N ALA A 82 13.06 -3.57 -0.15
CA ALA A 82 12.52 -4.77 -0.81
C ALA A 82 11.59 -5.60 0.08
N ASN A 83 11.86 -5.64 1.39
CA ASN A 83 11.00 -6.34 2.35
C ASN A 83 9.61 -5.69 2.46
N LEU A 84 9.55 -4.36 2.63
CA LEU A 84 8.29 -3.63 2.70
C LEU A 84 7.48 -3.75 1.40
N TRP A 85 8.16 -3.73 0.25
CA TRP A 85 7.52 -3.96 -1.05
C TRP A 85 6.91 -5.37 -1.15
N GLY A 86 7.63 -6.39 -0.68
CA GLY A 86 7.13 -7.75 -0.56
C GLY A 86 5.94 -7.87 0.41
N HIS A 87 5.98 -7.20 1.56
CA HIS A 87 4.85 -7.14 2.49
C HIS A 87 3.62 -6.50 1.86
N MET A 88 3.82 -5.40 1.13
CA MET A 88 2.74 -4.73 0.42
C MET A 88 2.08 -5.68 -0.59
N HIS A 89 2.89 -6.42 -1.35
CA HIS A 89 2.40 -7.46 -2.26
C HIS A 89 1.57 -8.52 -1.51
N SER A 90 2.15 -9.17 -0.50
CA SER A 90 1.47 -10.22 0.27
C SER A 90 0.19 -9.72 0.91
N ARG A 91 0.19 -8.49 1.44
CA ARG A 91 -0.97 -7.90 2.12
C ARG A 91 -2.09 -7.55 1.15
N LEU A 92 -1.78 -7.00 -0.02
CA LEU A 92 -2.78 -6.75 -1.07
C LEU A 92 -3.40 -8.05 -1.59
N THR A 93 -2.57 -9.06 -1.86
CA THR A 93 -3.02 -10.40 -2.26
C THR A 93 -3.94 -11.03 -1.21
N GLN A 94 -3.59 -10.90 0.09
CA GLN A 94 -4.41 -11.37 1.21
C GLN A 94 -5.76 -10.62 1.31
N ILE A 95 -5.73 -9.29 1.19
CA ILE A 95 -6.93 -8.45 1.24
C ILE A 95 -7.85 -8.81 0.07
N MET A 96 -7.35 -8.81 -1.17
CA MET A 96 -8.16 -9.12 -2.35
C MET A 96 -8.63 -10.59 -2.42
N GLY A 97 -8.06 -11.48 -1.60
CA GLY A 97 -8.46 -12.88 -1.54
C GLY A 97 -8.08 -13.67 -2.79
N ILE A 98 -7.07 -13.21 -3.53
CA ILE A 98 -6.62 -13.85 -4.76
C ILE A 98 -5.41 -14.72 -4.40
N HIS A 99 -5.56 -16.04 -4.48
CA HIS A 99 -4.50 -16.99 -4.11
C HIS A 99 -3.70 -17.52 -5.31
N SER A 100 -3.71 -16.78 -6.43
CA SER A 100 -2.94 -17.15 -7.62
C SER A 100 -1.51 -16.64 -7.53
N ASN A 101 -0.53 -17.49 -7.83
CA ASN A 101 0.87 -17.10 -7.97
C ASN A 101 1.12 -16.10 -9.12
N THR A 102 0.15 -15.95 -10.04
CA THR A 102 0.23 -14.98 -11.14
C THR A 102 -0.36 -13.60 -10.78
N ALA A 103 -1.06 -13.49 -9.64
CA ALA A 103 -1.70 -12.26 -9.24
C ALA A 103 -0.69 -11.32 -8.58
N ILE A 104 -0.16 -10.39 -9.37
CA ILE A 104 0.75 -9.35 -8.90
C ILE A 104 -0.07 -8.29 -8.14
N PHE A 105 0.28 -8.04 -6.87
CA PHE A 105 -0.39 -7.07 -5.98
C PHE A 105 -1.91 -7.29 -5.84
N GLY A 106 -2.38 -8.54 -5.89
CA GLY A 106 -3.83 -8.82 -5.84
C GLY A 106 -4.60 -8.19 -7.01
N ASN A 107 -3.99 -8.11 -8.20
CA ASN A 107 -4.54 -7.49 -9.42
C ASN A 107 -4.79 -5.98 -9.30
N ILE A 108 -4.12 -5.31 -8.37
CA ILE A 108 -4.14 -3.85 -8.24
C ILE A 108 -3.05 -3.25 -9.11
N GLY A 109 -3.41 -2.27 -9.94
CA GLY A 109 -2.44 -1.49 -10.69
C GLY A 109 -1.61 -0.63 -9.75
N ILE A 110 -0.29 -0.65 -9.88
CA ILE A 110 0.61 0.16 -9.06
C ILE A 110 1.26 1.25 -9.91
N ILE A 111 1.16 2.49 -9.47
CA ILE A 111 1.92 3.63 -10.02
C ILE A 111 2.89 4.07 -8.94
N ALA A 112 4.18 3.77 -9.14
CA ALA A 112 5.24 4.13 -8.21
C ALA A 112 6.02 5.35 -8.74
N ILE A 113 6.21 6.34 -7.87
CA ILE A 113 6.87 7.62 -8.16
C ILE A 113 7.98 7.82 -7.14
N GLY A 114 9.11 8.35 -7.57
CA GLY A 114 10.22 8.72 -6.69
C GLY A 114 11.48 9.03 -7.46
N ASP A 115 12.44 9.65 -6.78
CA ASP A 115 13.77 9.92 -7.32
C ASP A 115 14.80 8.99 -6.65
N PHE A 116 15.34 8.07 -7.45
CA PHE A 116 16.33 7.08 -7.01
C PHE A 116 17.72 7.68 -6.74
N TYR A 117 17.95 8.93 -7.15
CA TYR A 117 19.20 9.65 -6.90
C TYR A 117 19.17 10.49 -5.61
N GLN A 118 18.00 10.71 -4.99
CA GLN A 118 17.87 11.61 -3.85
C GLN A 118 18.08 10.97 -2.47
N CYS A 119 17.96 9.65 -2.31
CA CYS A 119 18.48 8.86 -1.18
C CYS A 119 18.10 7.38 -1.41
N SER A 120 19.03 6.45 -1.15
CA SER A 120 18.69 5.03 -1.07
C SER A 120 18.08 4.68 0.29
N PRO A 121 17.33 3.56 0.41
CA PRO A 121 16.78 3.14 1.68
C PRO A 121 17.87 2.98 2.75
N VAL A 122 17.63 3.50 3.95
CA VAL A 122 18.59 3.40 5.04
C VAL A 122 18.67 1.95 5.51
N ALA A 123 19.83 1.32 5.35
CA ALA A 123 20.21 0.01 5.89
C ALA A 123 19.64 -1.28 5.24
N SER A 124 19.16 -1.25 3.99
CA SER A 124 18.78 -2.49 3.28
C SER A 124 19.02 -2.44 1.76
N SER A 125 18.87 -3.58 1.08
CA SER A 125 18.80 -3.61 -0.39
C SER A 125 17.54 -2.90 -0.88
N SER A 126 17.73 -2.09 -1.93
CA SER A 126 16.63 -1.38 -2.58
C SER A 126 15.95 -2.24 -3.64
N ILE A 127 14.68 -1.96 -3.93
CA ILE A 127 13.88 -2.70 -4.95
C ILE A 127 14.47 -2.60 -6.36
N TYR A 128 15.29 -1.59 -6.63
CA TYR A 128 15.91 -1.32 -7.93
C TYR A 128 17.40 -1.66 -7.98
N SER A 129 17.95 -2.31 -6.95
CA SER A 129 19.38 -2.63 -6.89
C SER A 129 19.87 -3.55 -8.02
N SER A 130 18.97 -4.24 -8.72
CA SER A 130 19.30 -5.08 -9.88
C SER A 130 19.07 -4.39 -11.23
N LEU A 131 18.56 -3.16 -11.23
CA LEU A 131 18.28 -2.36 -12.43
C LEU A 131 19.38 -1.30 -12.71
N LEU A 132 20.21 -1.02 -11.71
CA LEU A 132 21.46 -0.25 -11.80
C LEU A 132 22.64 -1.21 -11.85
#